data_AF-K9GTE8-F1
#
_entry.id   AF-K9GTE8-F1
#
_cell.length_a   1.000
_cell.length_b   1.000
_cell.length_c   1.000
_cell.angle_alpha   90.00
_cell.angle_beta   90.00
_cell.angle_gamma   90.00
#
_symmetry.space_group_name_H-M   'P 1'
#
loop_
_entity.id
_entity.type
_entity.pdbx_description
1 polymer ?
#
loop_
_entity_poly.entity_id
_entity_poly.type
_entity_poly.pdbx_seq_one_letter_code
_entity_poly.pdbx_strand_id
1 'polypeptide(L)'
;MAAVFAHVAYAEEDSQPLRIPPDPADRIAALLPAADPEPASLAHRLVRLLRAAIAGAVDLVQRLVAPPLAEPPQPQAAAPTPPTPVPAETLRRDVALPDLFAACVESKGQTEWTGKTVRDADRAVALFTEMIGERTARGLTAIDASDFQRLLGRLPAWHGRSIYKGLTGPQSIAKADRLETLVRRAEQGDAAAAEERDRMIGRSEMAVEKLLERLHPKTNNKHVGSLRAIFAFAEEHHYRAKDTNPFAGLFFSKAKMKKNQRRRRDVWSDDDLVRLFASPLYQGHGDARHEPGARITKDALYWAPLLAGFNGLRLEEALRIPVNAVMNIGGAWCLRIQASETQRLKTEASERTVPLHPLLVDLGLPEHAAAMRARGHKAIFPELRPGGPDNTLGYQFSKVFGSYRKRIGLDHPGRDFHALRKTFNTSIQRKHRSDAGRHYLLGHEHGGVNYEHYFSGFEVADLLPYLEDVHYAGDVRRALAITEGSEEGHSGG
;
A
#
# COMPACT_ATOMS: atom_id res chain seq x y z
N MET A 1 -57.27 -69.38 -28.40
CA MET A 1 -58.67 -69.44 -27.94
C MET A 1 -58.94 -68.16 -27.17
N ALA A 2 -59.38 -67.10 -27.86
CA ALA A 2 -60.78 -66.63 -27.97
C ALA A 2 -60.90 -65.36 -27.08
N ALA A 3 -61.49 -64.23 -27.45
CA ALA A 3 -62.25 -63.80 -28.62
C ALA A 3 -62.16 -62.25 -28.73
N VAL A 4 -62.49 -61.72 -29.92
CA VAL A 4 -62.69 -60.29 -30.23
C VAL A 4 -64.20 -59.98 -30.20
N PHE A 5 -64.56 -58.68 -30.16
CA PHE A 5 -65.83 -57.98 -30.47
C PHE A 5 -66.40 -57.22 -29.25
N ALA A 6 -67.04 -56.05 -29.33
CA ALA A 6 -67.10 -54.91 -30.26
C ALA A 6 -68.04 -53.83 -29.63
N HIS A 7 -67.90 -52.57 -30.11
CA HIS A 7 -68.93 -51.50 -30.24
C HIS A 7 -69.67 -50.98 -28.98
N VAL A 8 -70.24 -49.77 -28.84
CA VAL A 8 -70.33 -48.43 -29.49
C VAL A 8 -71.22 -47.58 -28.53
N ALA A 9 -71.01 -46.25 -28.45
CA ALA A 9 -72.03 -45.15 -28.34
C ALA A 9 -71.87 -44.08 -27.22
N TYR A 10 -71.73 -42.82 -27.70
CA TYR A 10 -72.33 -41.50 -27.32
C TYR A 10 -72.38 -41.01 -25.84
N ALA A 11 -71.73 -39.88 -25.48
CA ALA A 11 -72.21 -38.46 -25.40
C ALA A 11 -73.23 -38.22 -24.24
N GLU A 12 -73.17 -37.26 -23.31
CA GLU A 12 -72.60 -35.89 -23.24
C GLU A 12 -72.51 -35.42 -21.74
N GLU A 13 -71.64 -34.43 -21.50
CA GLU A 13 -71.55 -33.41 -20.42
C GLU A 13 -71.24 -33.69 -18.91
N ASP A 14 -70.14 -33.02 -18.52
CA ASP A 14 -69.78 -32.32 -17.27
C ASP A 14 -69.56 -33.03 -15.93
N SER A 15 -68.27 -33.20 -15.57
CA SER A 15 -67.67 -33.00 -14.23
C SER A 15 -66.14 -33.26 -14.26
N GLN A 16 -65.29 -32.23 -14.12
CA GLN A 16 -63.83 -32.38 -13.95
C GLN A 16 -63.44 -32.81 -12.53
N PRO A 17 -62.31 -33.53 -12.36
CA PRO A 17 -61.19 -32.88 -11.67
C PRO A 17 -59.78 -33.20 -12.23
N LEU A 18 -58.90 -32.21 -12.04
CA LEU A 18 -57.46 -32.18 -12.34
C LEU A 18 -56.70 -33.45 -11.89
N ARG A 19 -55.81 -33.97 -12.76
CA ARG A 19 -54.72 -34.88 -12.36
C ARG A 19 -53.34 -34.23 -12.48
N ILE A 20 -52.78 -34.07 -11.28
CA ILE A 20 -51.43 -33.83 -10.76
C ILE A 20 -50.27 -34.41 -11.62
N PRO A 21 -49.19 -33.64 -11.90
CA PRO A 21 -47.92 -34.15 -12.44
C PRO A 21 -47.06 -34.89 -11.39
N PRO A 22 -46.16 -35.81 -11.79
CA PRO A 22 -45.53 -36.78 -10.89
C PRO A 22 -44.47 -36.21 -9.93
N ASP A 23 -44.21 -37.00 -8.89
CA ASP A 23 -43.46 -36.76 -7.65
C ASP A 23 -42.00 -36.26 -7.85
N PRO A 24 -41.54 -35.25 -7.10
CA PRO A 24 -40.15 -34.76 -7.12
C PRO A 24 -39.07 -35.77 -6.68
N ALA A 25 -39.42 -36.94 -6.16
CA ALA A 25 -38.48 -37.98 -5.75
C ALA A 25 -37.65 -38.58 -6.91
N ASP A 26 -38.17 -38.60 -8.14
CA ASP A 26 -37.52 -39.27 -9.28
C ASP A 26 -36.37 -38.45 -9.92
N ARG A 27 -36.20 -37.18 -9.55
CA ARG A 27 -35.12 -36.33 -10.08
C ARG A 27 -33.80 -36.42 -9.32
N ILE A 28 -33.79 -37.02 -8.13
CA ILE A 28 -32.59 -37.04 -7.26
C ILE A 28 -31.70 -38.27 -7.53
N ALA A 29 -32.24 -39.33 -8.12
CA ALA A 29 -31.51 -40.57 -8.39
C ALA A 29 -30.48 -40.49 -9.53
N ALA A 30 -30.48 -39.43 -10.35
CA ALA A 30 -29.63 -39.32 -11.55
C ALA A 30 -28.32 -38.52 -11.35
N LEU A 31 -27.96 -38.09 -10.13
CA LEU A 31 -26.84 -37.17 -9.89
C LEU A 31 -25.75 -37.65 -8.91
N LEU A 32 -25.68 -38.95 -8.59
CA LEU A 32 -24.64 -39.49 -7.71
C LEU A 32 -23.68 -40.41 -8.48
N PRO A 33 -22.40 -40.03 -8.68
CA PRO A 33 -21.36 -40.97 -9.08
C PRO A 33 -20.86 -41.80 -7.87
N ALA A 34 -20.32 -42.97 -8.19
CA ALA A 34 -19.87 -44.02 -7.29
C ALA A 34 -18.84 -43.59 -6.23
N ALA A 35 -18.83 -44.34 -5.13
CA ALA A 35 -18.21 -44.05 -3.84
C ALA A 35 -16.67 -44.19 -3.78
N ASP A 36 -16.06 -43.36 -2.92
CA ASP A 36 -14.91 -43.72 -2.06
C ASP A 36 -14.98 -42.88 -0.75
N PRO A 37 -14.62 -43.40 0.45
CA PRO A 37 -15.04 -42.80 1.73
C PRO A 37 -13.92 -42.13 2.53
N GLU A 38 -14.14 -40.87 2.94
CA GLU A 38 -13.47 -40.23 4.09
C GLU A 38 -14.56 -39.67 5.05
N PRO A 39 -14.62 -40.10 6.32
CA PRO A 39 -15.76 -39.86 7.23
C PRO A 39 -15.99 -38.38 7.58
N ALA A 40 -14.99 -37.51 7.41
CA ALA A 40 -15.10 -36.08 7.68
C ALA A 40 -16.05 -35.34 6.71
N SER A 41 -16.27 -35.86 5.49
CA SER A 41 -17.09 -35.17 4.48
C SER A 41 -18.60 -35.44 4.61
N LEU A 42 -19.00 -36.51 5.32
CA LEU A 42 -20.41 -36.84 5.53
C LEU A 42 -21.00 -36.00 6.67
N ALA A 43 -20.25 -35.83 7.75
CA ALA A 43 -20.66 -35.02 8.91
C ALA A 43 -20.89 -33.55 8.53
N HIS A 44 -20.01 -32.97 7.71
CA HIS A 44 -20.15 -31.59 7.24
C HIS A 44 -21.40 -31.40 6.35
N ARG A 45 -21.74 -32.40 5.54
CA ARG A 45 -22.95 -32.38 4.69
C ARG A 45 -24.24 -32.54 5.52
N LEU A 46 -24.23 -33.44 6.50
CA LEU A 46 -25.34 -33.63 7.44
C LEU A 46 -25.63 -32.36 8.26
N VAL A 47 -24.60 -31.72 8.81
CA VAL A 47 -24.76 -30.46 9.56
C VAL A 47 -25.34 -29.35 8.68
N ARG A 48 -24.92 -29.29 7.41
CA ARG A 48 -25.41 -28.27 6.48
C ARG A 48 -26.87 -28.50 6.08
N LEU A 49 -27.29 -29.75 5.90
CA LEU A 49 -28.68 -30.10 5.62
C LEU A 49 -29.58 -29.87 6.85
N LEU A 50 -29.13 -30.23 8.04
CA LEU A 50 -29.84 -29.95 9.30
C LEU A 50 -30.04 -28.45 9.51
N ARG A 51 -29.02 -27.62 9.27
CA ARG A 51 -29.14 -26.15 9.38
C ARG A 51 -30.15 -25.58 8.39
N ALA A 52 -30.19 -26.07 7.16
CA ALA A 52 -31.14 -25.62 6.16
C ALA A 52 -32.59 -26.01 6.51
N ALA A 53 -32.79 -27.23 7.02
CA ALA A 53 -34.10 -27.70 7.45
C ALA A 53 -34.63 -26.90 8.66
N ILE A 54 -33.77 -26.61 9.65
CA ILE A 54 -34.13 -25.79 10.82
C ILE A 54 -34.50 -24.36 10.40
N ALA A 55 -33.73 -23.75 9.49
CA ALA A 55 -34.04 -22.40 8.99
C ALA A 55 -35.39 -22.34 8.28
N GLY A 56 -35.72 -23.36 7.47
CA GLY A 56 -37.03 -23.45 6.79
C GLY A 56 -38.19 -23.64 7.77
N ALA A 57 -38.01 -24.44 8.82
CA ALA A 57 -39.04 -24.62 9.85
C ALA A 57 -39.31 -23.33 10.65
N VAL A 58 -38.27 -22.54 10.93
CA VAL A 58 -38.41 -21.26 11.63
C VAL A 58 -39.18 -20.23 10.79
N ASP A 59 -38.90 -20.12 9.49
CA ASP A 59 -39.65 -19.22 8.58
C ASP A 59 -41.12 -19.65 8.44
N LEU A 60 -41.41 -20.95 8.42
CA LEU A 60 -42.78 -21.46 8.35
C LEU A 60 -43.58 -21.14 9.62
N VAL A 61 -42.97 -21.34 10.80
CA VAL A 61 -43.62 -21.02 12.09
C VAL A 61 -43.85 -19.51 12.24
N GLN A 62 -42.92 -18.67 11.78
CA GLN A 62 -43.09 -17.20 11.81
C GLN A 62 -44.25 -16.73 10.92
N ARG A 63 -44.53 -17.40 9.81
CA ARG A 63 -45.66 -17.07 8.92
C ARG A 63 -47.01 -17.55 9.44
N LEU A 64 -47.03 -18.62 10.24
CA LEU A 64 -48.28 -19.18 10.78
C LEU A 64 -48.77 -18.49 12.07
N VAL A 65 -47.93 -17.67 12.71
CA VAL A 65 -48.25 -17.00 14.00
C VAL A 65 -48.56 -15.50 13.86
N ALA A 66 -48.47 -14.92 12.65
CA ALA A 66 -48.75 -13.50 12.45
C ALA A 66 -50.26 -13.23 12.24
N PRO A 67 -50.95 -12.50 13.13
CA PRO A 67 -52.34 -12.10 12.92
C PRO A 67 -52.45 -10.98 11.86
N PRO A 68 -53.58 -10.84 11.15
CA PRO A 68 -53.75 -9.83 10.12
C PRO A 68 -53.82 -8.43 10.73
N LEU A 69 -52.92 -7.55 10.30
CA LEU A 69 -52.92 -6.13 10.69
C LEU A 69 -54.05 -5.41 9.95
N ALA A 70 -54.93 -4.78 10.72
CA ALA A 70 -55.98 -3.90 10.22
C ALA A 70 -55.36 -2.70 9.46
N GLU A 71 -55.94 -2.36 8.31
CA GLU A 71 -55.54 -1.18 7.55
C GLU A 71 -55.86 0.11 8.34
N PRO A 72 -54.87 1.01 8.54
CA PRO A 72 -55.13 2.33 9.11
C PRO A 72 -55.92 3.21 8.13
N PRO A 73 -56.71 4.18 8.62
CA PRO A 73 -57.57 5.01 7.77
C PRO A 73 -56.73 5.89 6.84
N GLN A 74 -57.14 5.98 5.57
CA GLN A 74 -56.51 6.85 4.58
C GLN A 74 -56.62 8.33 5.00
N PRO A 75 -55.50 9.07 5.09
CA PRO A 75 -55.55 10.51 5.27
C PRO A 75 -56.04 11.19 3.99
N GLN A 76 -57.00 12.11 4.14
CA GLN A 76 -57.48 12.98 3.06
C GLN A 76 -56.32 13.74 2.42
N ALA A 77 -56.33 13.81 1.09
CA ALA A 77 -55.37 14.57 0.30
C ALA A 77 -55.42 16.06 0.67
N ALA A 78 -54.41 16.52 1.41
CA ALA A 78 -54.07 17.93 1.45
C ALA A 78 -53.59 18.33 0.05
N ALA A 79 -54.06 19.47 -0.44
CA ALA A 79 -53.64 20.06 -1.71
C ALA A 79 -52.10 20.10 -1.81
N PRO A 80 -51.50 19.91 -3.00
CA PRO A 80 -50.06 19.98 -3.14
C PRO A 80 -49.57 21.37 -2.72
N THR A 81 -48.88 21.43 -1.59
CA THR A 81 -48.07 22.60 -1.25
C THR A 81 -47.07 22.77 -2.40
N PRO A 82 -46.95 23.95 -3.01
CA PRO A 82 -45.91 24.18 -4.01
C PRO A 82 -44.56 23.79 -3.39
N PRO A 83 -43.67 23.13 -4.15
CA PRO A 83 -42.35 22.78 -3.63
C PRO A 83 -41.74 24.05 -3.08
N THR A 84 -41.41 24.04 -1.79
CA THR A 84 -40.57 25.09 -1.22
C THR A 84 -39.32 25.13 -2.10
N PRO A 85 -38.99 26.28 -2.72
CA PRO A 85 -37.79 26.36 -3.52
C PRO A 85 -36.63 25.99 -2.60
N VAL A 86 -35.94 24.88 -2.90
CA VAL A 86 -34.62 24.64 -2.34
C VAL A 86 -33.84 25.92 -2.60
N PRO A 87 -33.31 26.61 -1.57
CA PRO A 87 -32.54 27.82 -1.81
C PRO A 87 -31.49 27.47 -2.85
N ALA A 88 -31.52 28.16 -4.00
CA ALA A 88 -30.49 27.99 -5.01
C ALA A 88 -29.16 28.17 -4.29
N GLU A 89 -28.36 27.12 -4.26
CA GLU A 89 -27.13 27.09 -3.47
C GLU A 89 -26.29 28.32 -3.85
N THR A 90 -26.14 29.27 -2.93
CA THR A 90 -25.45 30.53 -3.22
C THR A 90 -23.96 30.21 -3.37
N LEU A 91 -23.55 29.93 -4.61
CA LEU A 91 -22.16 29.63 -4.92
C LEU A 91 -21.29 30.86 -4.66
N ARG A 92 -20.08 30.61 -4.15
CA ARG A 92 -19.05 31.64 -3.99
C ARG A 92 -18.63 32.21 -5.35
N ARG A 93 -17.89 33.32 -5.31
CA ARG A 93 -17.22 33.87 -6.50
C ARG A 93 -16.37 32.79 -7.17
N ASP A 94 -16.43 32.74 -8.50
CA ASP A 94 -15.56 31.84 -9.25
C ASP A 94 -14.11 32.28 -9.12
N VAL A 95 -13.21 31.31 -8.92
CA VAL A 95 -11.78 31.56 -8.71
C VAL A 95 -10.96 30.64 -9.59
N ALA A 96 -9.75 31.05 -9.96
CA ALA A 96 -8.85 30.21 -10.74
C ALA A 96 -8.40 28.98 -9.93
N LEU A 97 -7.98 27.91 -10.61
CA LEU A 97 -7.49 26.69 -9.94
C LEU A 97 -6.35 26.96 -8.93
N PRO A 98 -5.35 27.82 -9.21
CA PRO A 98 -4.32 28.16 -8.22
C PRO A 98 -4.89 28.83 -6.96
N ASP A 99 -5.88 29.72 -7.11
CA ASP A 99 -6.52 30.41 -6.00
C ASP A 99 -7.39 29.45 -5.18
N LEU A 100 -8.12 28.55 -5.84
CA LEU A 100 -8.87 27.48 -5.19
C LEU A 100 -7.94 26.57 -4.37
N PHE A 101 -6.78 26.25 -4.92
CA PHE A 101 -5.77 25.47 -4.21
C PHE A 101 -5.23 26.23 -2.99
N ALA A 102 -4.94 27.52 -3.12
CA ALA A 102 -4.50 28.34 -1.99
C ALA A 102 -5.55 28.36 -0.86
N ALA A 103 -6.82 28.56 -1.18
CA ALA A 103 -7.92 28.48 -0.20
C ALA A 103 -8.04 27.09 0.43
N CYS A 104 -7.85 26.02 -0.35
CA CYS A 104 -7.84 24.65 0.15
C CYS A 104 -6.69 24.41 1.13
N VAL A 105 -5.49 24.93 0.85
CA VAL A 105 -4.33 24.82 1.74
C VAL A 105 -4.51 25.64 3.00
N GLU A 106 -5.09 26.83 2.93
CA GLU A 106 -5.40 27.64 4.11
C GLU A 106 -6.36 26.91 5.05
N SER A 107 -7.38 26.26 4.50
CA SER A 107 -8.37 25.51 5.27
C SER A 107 -7.85 24.16 5.78
N LYS A 108 -7.26 23.33 4.90
CA LYS A 108 -6.89 21.93 5.21
C LYS A 108 -5.42 21.75 5.57
N GLY A 109 -4.54 22.68 5.20
CA GLY A 109 -3.08 22.58 5.40
C GLY A 109 -2.64 22.65 6.86
N GLN A 110 -3.48 23.17 7.76
CA GLN A 110 -3.17 23.28 9.19
C GLN A 110 -3.57 22.02 9.98
N THR A 111 -4.62 21.33 9.54
CA THR A 111 -5.31 20.29 10.33
C THR A 111 -5.28 18.91 9.67
N GLU A 112 -5.45 18.82 8.35
CA GLU A 112 -5.66 17.55 7.64
C GLU A 112 -4.52 17.18 6.68
N TRP A 113 -3.94 18.17 6.01
CA TRP A 113 -2.94 17.93 4.97
C TRP A 113 -1.54 18.07 5.51
N THR A 114 -0.73 17.03 5.31
CA THR A 114 0.71 17.11 5.57
C THR A 114 1.38 18.04 4.55
N GLY A 115 2.53 18.65 4.91
CA GLY A 115 3.31 19.44 3.96
C GLY A 115 3.70 18.67 2.68
N LYS A 116 3.81 17.33 2.77
CA LYS A 116 3.98 16.47 1.60
C LYS A 116 2.76 16.46 0.70
N THR A 117 1.57 16.32 1.27
CA THR A 117 0.29 16.35 0.54
C THR A 117 0.14 17.68 -0.19
N VAL A 118 0.47 18.79 0.47
CA VAL A 118 0.45 20.13 -0.13
C VAL A 118 1.39 20.21 -1.34
N ARG A 119 2.66 19.78 -1.22
CA ARG A 119 3.62 19.77 -2.34
C ARG A 119 3.17 18.89 -3.52
N ASP A 120 2.57 17.74 -3.21
CA ASP A 120 2.07 16.83 -4.23
C ASP A 120 0.88 17.43 -5.01
N ALA A 121 -0.01 18.14 -4.30
CA ALA A 121 -1.13 18.86 -4.88
C ALA A 121 -0.69 20.10 -5.67
N ASP A 122 0.24 20.88 -5.14
CA ASP A 122 0.87 22.02 -5.83
C ASP A 122 1.47 21.59 -7.16
N ARG A 123 2.21 20.47 -7.18
CA ARG A 123 2.75 19.95 -8.43
C ARG A 123 1.68 19.51 -9.42
N ALA A 124 0.56 18.98 -8.94
CA ALA A 124 -0.57 18.61 -9.81
C ALA A 124 -1.25 19.84 -10.42
N VAL A 125 -1.46 20.90 -9.62
CA VAL A 125 -2.00 22.18 -10.07
C VAL A 125 -1.08 22.83 -11.11
N ALA A 126 0.22 22.92 -10.83
CA ALA A 126 1.19 23.49 -11.76
C ALA A 126 1.22 22.74 -13.11
N LEU A 127 1.24 21.41 -13.08
CA LEU A 127 1.21 20.59 -14.30
C LEU A 127 -0.12 20.76 -15.06
N PHE A 128 -1.24 20.86 -14.36
CA PHE A 128 -2.54 21.07 -14.98
C PHE A 128 -2.57 22.42 -15.72
N THR A 129 -2.23 23.50 -15.02
CA THR A 129 -2.22 24.86 -15.58
C THR A 129 -1.26 24.96 -16.77
N GLU A 130 -0.10 24.32 -16.70
CA GLU A 130 0.88 24.31 -17.80
C GLU A 130 0.40 23.53 -19.03
N MET A 131 -0.33 22.42 -18.84
CA MET A 131 -0.74 21.52 -19.94
C MET A 131 -2.09 21.86 -20.56
N ILE A 132 -3.04 22.29 -19.75
CA ILE A 132 -4.44 22.55 -20.16
C ILE A 132 -4.71 24.05 -20.26
N GLY A 133 -3.94 24.86 -19.54
CA GLY A 133 -4.17 26.28 -19.36
C GLY A 133 -4.97 26.58 -18.09
N GLU A 134 -5.11 27.86 -17.81
CA GLU A 134 -5.88 28.33 -16.66
C GLU A 134 -7.36 27.99 -16.82
N ARG A 135 -7.97 27.50 -15.75
CA ARG A 135 -9.40 27.21 -15.62
C ARG A 135 -9.86 27.67 -14.25
N THR A 136 -11.12 28.06 -14.16
CA THR A 136 -11.76 28.39 -12.90
C THR A 136 -12.40 27.16 -12.26
N ALA A 137 -12.75 27.28 -10.97
CA ALA A 137 -13.44 26.23 -10.21
C ALA A 137 -14.72 25.75 -10.91
N ARG A 138 -15.47 26.66 -11.57
CA ARG A 138 -16.65 26.28 -12.37
C ARG A 138 -16.34 25.98 -13.83
N GLY A 139 -15.36 26.66 -14.42
CA GLY A 139 -15.00 26.51 -15.83
C GLY A 139 -14.27 25.20 -16.16
N LEU A 140 -13.68 24.51 -15.18
CA LEU A 140 -13.00 23.24 -15.40
C LEU A 140 -14.01 22.10 -15.62
N THR A 141 -13.92 21.45 -16.78
CA THR A 141 -14.84 20.39 -17.21
C THR A 141 -14.25 18.98 -17.03
N ALA A 142 -15.10 17.95 -17.15
CA ALA A 142 -14.64 16.57 -17.21
C ALA A 142 -13.75 16.28 -18.45
N ILE A 143 -13.93 17.05 -19.53
CA ILE A 143 -13.09 16.95 -20.73
C ILE A 143 -11.68 17.44 -20.41
N ASP A 144 -11.53 18.62 -19.78
CA ASP A 144 -10.24 19.14 -19.35
C ASP A 144 -9.50 18.14 -18.44
N ALA A 145 -10.23 17.52 -17.50
CA ALA A 145 -9.68 16.55 -16.57
C ALA A 145 -9.24 15.25 -17.28
N SER A 146 -10.03 14.75 -18.23
CA SER A 146 -9.68 13.59 -19.07
C SER A 146 -8.46 13.86 -19.95
N ASP A 147 -8.40 15.05 -20.57
CA ASP A 147 -7.26 15.47 -21.37
C ASP A 147 -5.99 15.59 -20.53
N PHE A 148 -6.09 16.14 -19.32
CA PHE A 148 -4.97 16.18 -18.39
C PHE A 148 -4.48 14.77 -18.04
N GLN A 149 -5.38 13.85 -17.68
CA GLN A 149 -5.02 12.47 -17.38
C GLN A 149 -4.31 11.80 -18.57
N ARG A 150 -4.80 12.03 -19.80
CA ARG A 150 -4.20 11.52 -21.04
C ARG A 150 -2.80 12.09 -21.26
N LEU A 151 -2.61 13.39 -21.10
CA LEU A 151 -1.31 14.06 -21.23
C LEU A 151 -0.31 13.59 -20.18
N LEU A 152 -0.74 13.43 -18.93
CA LEU A 152 0.08 12.83 -17.88
C LEU A 152 0.57 11.43 -18.28
N GLY A 153 -0.25 10.63 -18.96
CA GLY A 153 0.15 9.31 -19.47
C GLY A 153 1.21 9.34 -20.57
N ARG A 154 1.36 10.47 -21.28
CA ARG A 154 2.37 10.70 -22.31
C ARG A 154 3.62 11.39 -21.79
N LEU A 155 3.56 12.00 -20.61
CA LEU A 155 4.70 12.68 -20.00
C LEU A 155 5.84 11.69 -19.75
N PRO A 156 7.10 11.98 -20.10
CA PRO A 156 8.22 11.11 -19.75
C PRO A 156 8.42 11.03 -18.24
N ALA A 157 8.81 9.86 -17.73
CA ALA A 157 9.06 9.61 -16.30
C ALA A 157 10.18 10.48 -15.72
N TRP A 158 11.06 10.97 -16.60
CA TRP A 158 12.18 11.85 -16.29
C TRP A 158 11.90 13.33 -16.57
N HIS A 159 10.65 13.73 -16.80
CA HIS A 159 10.28 15.14 -16.92
C HIS A 159 10.87 15.98 -15.75
N GLY A 160 11.45 17.13 -16.09
CA GLY A 160 12.18 17.99 -15.15
C GLY A 160 13.61 17.53 -14.81
N ARG A 161 14.09 16.42 -15.39
CA ARG A 161 15.43 15.84 -15.17
C ARG A 161 16.06 15.39 -16.49
N SER A 162 17.37 15.10 -16.45
CA SER A 162 18.13 14.65 -17.63
C SER A 162 17.86 15.54 -18.85
N ILE A 163 17.61 14.95 -20.01
CA ILE A 163 17.32 15.64 -21.28
C ILE A 163 16.01 16.44 -21.27
N TYR A 164 15.17 16.31 -20.24
CA TYR A 164 13.89 17.01 -20.08
C TYR A 164 13.96 18.14 -19.04
N LYS A 165 15.14 18.44 -18.49
CA LYS A 165 15.32 19.52 -17.52
C LYS A 165 14.96 20.87 -18.17
N GLY A 166 14.13 21.66 -17.48
CA GLY A 166 13.73 23.00 -17.92
C GLY A 166 12.64 23.04 -19.00
N LEU A 167 12.20 21.88 -19.51
CA LEU A 167 11.11 21.82 -20.49
C LEU A 167 9.75 21.81 -19.78
N THR A 168 8.76 22.45 -20.41
CA THR A 168 7.36 22.28 -20.03
C THR A 168 6.90 20.84 -20.30
N GLY A 169 5.77 20.46 -19.74
CA GLY A 169 5.10 19.19 -19.97
C GLY A 169 4.84 18.92 -21.45
N PRO A 170 4.19 19.82 -22.20
CA PRO A 170 4.01 19.68 -23.64
C PRO A 170 5.33 19.53 -24.41
N GLN A 171 6.35 20.34 -24.07
CA GLN A 171 7.68 20.24 -24.69
C GLN A 171 8.36 18.89 -24.38
N SER A 172 8.21 18.40 -23.15
CA SER A 172 8.76 17.11 -22.72
C SER A 172 8.09 15.94 -23.44
N ILE A 173 6.77 16.01 -23.63
CA ILE A 173 6.00 15.02 -24.41
C ILE A 173 6.48 15.02 -25.86
N ALA A 174 6.54 16.19 -26.50
CA ALA A 174 6.98 16.31 -27.89
C ALA A 174 8.42 15.79 -28.07
N LYS A 175 9.32 16.10 -27.13
CA LYS A 175 10.70 15.58 -27.15
C LYS A 175 10.74 14.07 -27.00
N ALA A 176 9.95 13.49 -26.10
CA ALA A 176 9.89 12.06 -25.86
C ALA A 176 9.31 11.28 -27.06
N ASP A 177 8.23 11.79 -27.67
CA ASP A 177 7.59 11.18 -28.84
C ASP A 177 8.51 11.25 -30.07
N ARG A 178 9.24 12.37 -30.23
CA ARG A 178 10.26 12.51 -31.29
C ARG A 178 11.41 11.52 -31.07
N LEU A 179 11.92 11.41 -29.84
CA LEU A 179 12.99 10.47 -29.52
C LEU A 179 12.56 9.02 -29.79
N GLU A 180 11.32 8.65 -29.43
CA GLU A 180 10.77 7.32 -29.70
C GLU A 180 10.70 7.02 -31.21
N THR A 181 10.29 8.02 -32.01
CA THR A 181 10.23 7.90 -33.47
C THR A 181 11.62 7.70 -34.06
N LEU A 182 12.61 8.46 -33.59
CA LEU A 182 14.00 8.34 -34.05
C LEU A 182 14.61 6.99 -33.68
N VAL A 183 14.32 6.47 -32.49
CA VAL A 183 14.77 5.14 -32.07
C VAL A 183 14.23 4.06 -32.99
N ARG A 184 12.92 4.06 -33.27
CA ARG A 184 12.31 3.07 -34.18
C ARG A 184 12.88 3.13 -35.59
N ARG A 185 13.14 4.34 -36.11
CA ARG A 185 13.76 4.52 -37.43
C ARG A 185 15.22 4.06 -37.44
N ALA A 186 15.98 4.37 -36.40
CA ALA A 186 17.35 3.90 -36.26
C ALA A 186 17.44 2.36 -36.18
N GLU A 187 16.51 1.71 -35.48
CA GLU A 187 16.38 0.24 -35.44
C GLU A 187 16.08 -0.36 -36.82
N GLN A 188 15.45 0.40 -37.71
CA GLN A 188 15.18 0.03 -39.10
C GLN A 188 16.35 0.34 -40.06
N GLY A 189 17.50 0.81 -39.56
CA GLY A 189 18.70 1.08 -40.34
C GLY A 189 18.85 2.52 -40.85
N ASP A 190 18.01 3.46 -40.41
CA ASP A 190 18.12 4.88 -40.79
C ASP A 190 19.25 5.58 -40.02
N ALA A 191 20.40 5.75 -40.69
CA ALA A 191 21.59 6.38 -40.11
C ALA A 191 21.38 7.84 -39.70
N ALA A 192 20.56 8.61 -40.45
CA ALA A 192 20.28 10.00 -40.10
C ALA A 192 19.41 10.09 -38.84
N ALA A 193 18.46 9.16 -38.67
CA ALA A 193 17.68 9.06 -37.44
C ALA A 193 18.55 8.66 -36.24
N ALA A 194 19.53 7.77 -36.44
CA ALA A 194 20.49 7.39 -35.39
C ALA A 194 21.34 8.59 -34.94
N GLU A 195 21.88 9.37 -35.87
CA GLU A 195 22.68 10.56 -35.56
C GLU A 195 21.85 11.61 -34.79
N GLU A 196 20.63 11.91 -35.25
CA GLU A 196 19.76 12.89 -34.58
C GLU A 196 19.29 12.39 -33.20
N ARG A 197 19.03 11.09 -33.04
CA ARG A 197 18.75 10.47 -31.73
C ARG A 197 19.91 10.74 -30.77
N ASP A 198 21.13 10.46 -31.20
CA ASP A 198 22.33 10.60 -30.37
C ASP A 198 22.60 12.06 -30.02
N ARG A 199 22.37 12.99 -30.96
CA ARG A 199 22.39 14.44 -30.72
C ARG A 199 21.36 14.86 -29.66
N MET A 200 20.14 14.34 -29.73
CA MET A 200 19.07 14.66 -28.77
C MET A 200 19.34 14.12 -27.35
N ILE A 201 19.98 12.96 -27.24
CA ILE A 201 20.39 12.35 -25.97
C ILE A 201 21.59 13.10 -25.38
N GLY A 202 22.51 13.55 -26.23
CA GLY A 202 23.68 14.32 -25.86
C GLY A 202 24.55 13.55 -24.86
N ARG A 203 24.97 14.23 -23.78
CA ARG A 203 25.84 13.66 -22.74
C ARG A 203 25.09 12.88 -21.64
N SER A 204 23.85 12.50 -21.88
CA SER A 204 23.09 11.73 -20.89
C SER A 204 23.69 10.33 -20.73
N GLU A 205 24.14 9.97 -19.53
CA GLU A 205 24.63 8.62 -19.19
C GLU A 205 23.50 7.57 -19.09
N MET A 206 22.25 7.99 -19.31
CA MET A 206 21.10 7.10 -19.23
C MET A 206 20.91 6.29 -20.51
N ALA A 207 20.63 5.00 -20.34
CA ALA A 207 20.14 4.15 -21.41
C ALA A 207 18.87 4.72 -22.08
N VAL A 208 18.79 4.62 -23.41
CA VAL A 208 17.74 5.23 -24.23
C VAL A 208 16.36 4.75 -23.81
N GLU A 209 16.23 3.47 -23.48
CA GLU A 209 14.99 2.85 -23.03
C GLU A 209 14.44 3.54 -21.77
N LYS A 210 15.32 3.96 -20.85
CA LYS A 210 14.91 4.71 -19.65
C LYS A 210 14.47 6.13 -19.97
N LEU A 211 15.06 6.76 -20.98
CA LEU A 211 14.67 8.10 -21.44
C LEU A 211 13.30 8.09 -22.12
N LEU A 212 12.90 6.95 -22.69
CA LEU A 212 11.59 6.72 -23.31
C LEU A 212 10.49 6.33 -22.32
N GLU A 213 10.83 5.89 -21.10
CA GLU A 213 9.82 5.51 -20.10
C GLU A 213 8.83 6.67 -19.85
N ARG A 214 7.53 6.37 -19.96
CA ARG A 214 6.45 7.32 -19.66
C ARG A 214 6.05 7.28 -18.19
N LEU A 215 5.37 8.32 -17.73
CA LEU A 215 4.93 8.48 -16.36
C LEU A 215 4.08 7.28 -15.94
N HIS A 216 4.47 6.68 -14.82
CA HIS A 216 3.80 5.48 -14.35
C HIS A 216 2.33 5.77 -13.98
N PRO A 217 1.37 4.87 -14.29
CA PRO A 217 -0.06 5.03 -13.96
C PRO A 217 -0.34 5.40 -12.50
N LYS A 218 0.47 4.88 -11.56
CA LYS A 218 0.40 5.24 -10.13
C LYS A 218 0.63 6.73 -9.88
N THR A 219 1.63 7.31 -10.54
CA THR A 219 1.98 8.72 -10.38
C THR A 219 0.93 9.60 -11.07
N ASN A 220 0.41 9.16 -12.21
CA ASN A 220 -0.72 9.80 -12.86
C ASN A 220 -1.96 9.85 -11.93
N ASN A 221 -2.38 8.69 -11.39
CA ASN A 221 -3.46 8.64 -10.40
C ASN A 221 -3.17 9.53 -9.18
N LYS A 222 -1.92 9.69 -8.76
CA LYS A 222 -1.58 10.59 -7.66
C LYS A 222 -1.91 12.05 -7.98
N HIS A 223 -1.52 12.54 -9.15
CA HIS A 223 -1.85 13.91 -9.59
C HIS A 223 -3.36 14.10 -9.74
N VAL A 224 -4.05 13.16 -10.39
CA VAL A 224 -5.52 13.18 -10.53
C VAL A 224 -6.21 13.14 -9.15
N GLY A 225 -5.70 12.33 -8.23
CA GLY A 225 -6.23 12.24 -6.86
C GLY A 225 -6.07 13.53 -6.07
N SER A 226 -4.95 14.23 -6.21
CA SER A 226 -4.76 15.55 -5.59
C SER A 226 -5.77 16.57 -6.12
N LEU A 227 -5.97 16.64 -7.44
CA LEU A 227 -6.96 17.54 -8.03
C LEU A 227 -8.38 17.17 -7.63
N ARG A 228 -8.71 15.87 -7.58
CA ARG A 228 -10.00 15.40 -7.06
C ARG A 228 -10.25 15.87 -5.63
N ALA A 229 -9.24 15.84 -4.76
CA ALA A 229 -9.37 16.30 -3.38
C ALA A 229 -9.61 17.83 -3.29
N ILE A 230 -8.91 18.62 -4.13
CA ILE A 230 -9.14 20.07 -4.24
C ILE A 230 -10.58 20.35 -4.71
N PHE A 231 -11.09 19.59 -5.68
CA PHE A 231 -12.45 19.76 -6.17
C PHE A 231 -13.53 19.23 -5.22
N ALA A 232 -13.21 18.24 -4.38
CA ALA A 232 -14.11 17.85 -3.29
C ALA A 232 -14.24 18.99 -2.25
N PHE A 233 -13.13 19.67 -1.94
CA PHE A 233 -13.17 20.91 -1.15
C PHE A 233 -13.98 22.01 -1.85
N ALA A 234 -13.86 22.15 -3.18
CA ALA A 234 -14.64 23.14 -3.93
C ALA A 234 -16.16 22.92 -3.82
N GLU A 235 -16.60 21.65 -3.82
CA GLU A 235 -18.01 21.28 -3.60
C GLU A 235 -18.42 21.55 -2.15
N GLU A 236 -17.63 21.09 -1.18
CA GLU A 236 -17.87 21.25 0.26
C GLU A 236 -18.00 22.72 0.70
N HIS A 237 -17.24 23.62 0.06
CA HIS A 237 -17.21 25.05 0.40
C HIS A 237 -17.96 25.94 -0.61
N HIS A 238 -18.81 25.35 -1.44
CA HIS A 238 -19.69 26.05 -2.40
C HIS A 238 -18.96 26.92 -3.44
N TYR A 239 -17.70 26.61 -3.79
CA TYR A 239 -17.05 27.16 -4.99
C TYR A 239 -17.64 26.54 -6.27
N ARG A 240 -18.18 25.33 -6.14
CA ARG A 240 -18.79 24.55 -7.21
C ARG A 240 -20.01 23.81 -6.66
N ALA A 241 -21.00 23.53 -7.52
CA ALA A 241 -22.17 22.74 -7.15
C ALA A 241 -21.77 21.30 -6.75
N LYS A 242 -22.50 20.74 -5.80
CA LYS A 242 -22.29 19.36 -5.33
C LYS A 242 -22.41 18.32 -6.47
N ASP A 243 -21.67 17.22 -6.35
CA ASP A 243 -21.67 16.09 -7.28
C ASP A 243 -21.26 16.45 -8.73
N THR A 244 -20.44 17.50 -8.90
CA THR A 244 -19.95 17.97 -10.21
C THR A 244 -18.43 17.92 -10.34
N ASN A 245 -17.72 17.21 -9.45
CA ASN A 245 -16.27 17.07 -9.45
C ASN A 245 -15.75 16.51 -10.79
N PRO A 246 -14.99 17.30 -11.56
CA PRO A 246 -14.54 16.91 -12.91
C PRO A 246 -13.49 15.77 -12.89
N PHE A 247 -12.87 15.50 -11.74
CA PHE A 247 -11.90 14.41 -11.56
C PHE A 247 -12.53 13.14 -10.97
N ALA A 248 -13.85 13.11 -10.79
CA ALA A 248 -14.55 11.91 -10.38
C ALA A 248 -14.39 10.79 -11.42
N GLY A 249 -14.07 9.57 -10.98
CA GLY A 249 -13.98 8.39 -11.86
C GLY A 249 -12.72 8.27 -12.75
N LEU A 250 -11.82 9.26 -12.76
CA LEU A 250 -10.64 9.27 -13.64
C LEU A 250 -9.45 8.42 -13.15
N PHE A 251 -9.67 7.31 -12.46
CA PHE A 251 -8.57 6.44 -12.03
C PHE A 251 -8.36 5.26 -12.98
N PHE A 252 -7.09 4.90 -13.24
CA PHE A 252 -6.80 3.63 -13.90
C PHE A 252 -7.32 2.45 -13.07
N SER A 253 -7.92 1.46 -13.74
CA SER A 253 -8.44 0.26 -13.09
C SER A 253 -7.38 -0.50 -12.29
N LYS A 254 -7.80 -1.20 -11.22
CA LYS A 254 -6.91 -2.06 -10.43
C LYS A 254 -6.16 -3.08 -11.30
N ALA A 255 -6.80 -3.61 -12.35
CA ALA A 255 -6.19 -4.52 -13.31
C ALA A 255 -5.05 -3.85 -14.11
N LYS A 256 -5.27 -2.65 -14.65
CA LYS A 256 -4.23 -1.88 -15.36
C LYS A 256 -3.08 -1.50 -14.44
N MET A 257 -3.38 -1.21 -13.17
CA MET A 257 -2.38 -0.97 -12.13
C MET A 257 -1.55 -2.22 -11.82
N LYS A 258 -2.17 -3.40 -11.75
CA LYS A 258 -1.48 -4.68 -11.52
C LYS A 258 -0.56 -5.06 -12.69
N LYS A 259 -1.02 -4.89 -13.94
CA LYS A 259 -0.22 -5.15 -15.16
C LYS A 259 1.01 -4.24 -15.25
N ASN A 260 0.89 -2.99 -14.81
CA ASN A 260 1.99 -2.03 -14.85
C ASN A 260 2.89 -2.04 -13.61
N GLN A 261 2.66 -2.90 -12.61
CA GLN A 261 3.61 -3.13 -11.51
C GLN A 261 4.85 -3.86 -12.03
N ARG A 262 5.64 -3.20 -12.88
CA ARG A 262 6.90 -3.70 -13.44
C ARG A 262 7.97 -3.96 -12.38
N ARG A 263 7.77 -3.51 -11.15
CA ARG A 263 8.67 -3.74 -10.01
C ARG A 263 7.84 -3.87 -8.73
N ARG A 264 7.30 -5.05 -8.44
CA ARG A 264 7.04 -5.37 -7.03
C ARG A 264 8.39 -5.28 -6.33
N ARG A 265 8.46 -4.60 -5.18
CA ARG A 265 9.64 -4.76 -4.33
C ARG A 265 9.74 -6.24 -4.00
N ASP A 266 10.85 -6.86 -4.35
CA ASP A 266 11.06 -8.26 -4.01
C ASP A 266 11.42 -8.38 -2.53
N VAL A 267 11.17 -9.55 -1.96
CA VAL A 267 11.79 -9.87 -0.68
C VAL A 267 13.28 -10.10 -0.93
N TRP A 268 14.11 -9.81 0.07
CA TRP A 268 15.49 -10.22 0.04
C TRP A 268 15.55 -11.75 0.07
N SER A 269 16.42 -12.34 -0.75
CA SER A 269 16.74 -13.76 -0.62
C SER A 269 17.63 -13.96 0.60
N ASP A 270 17.56 -15.16 1.17
CA ASP A 270 18.42 -15.52 2.30
C ASP A 270 19.91 -15.36 1.94
N ASP A 271 20.33 -15.77 0.75
CA ASP A 271 21.70 -15.56 0.26
C ASP A 271 22.12 -14.09 0.21
N ASP A 272 21.23 -13.19 -0.22
CA ASP A 272 21.55 -11.76 -0.27
C ASP A 272 21.58 -11.15 1.13
N LEU A 273 20.76 -11.64 2.07
CA LEU A 273 20.83 -11.23 3.47
C LEU A 273 22.13 -11.70 4.10
N VAL A 274 22.55 -12.95 3.86
CA VAL A 274 23.85 -13.46 4.29
C VAL A 274 24.96 -12.59 3.71
N ARG A 275 24.96 -12.29 2.41
CA ARG A 275 25.96 -11.41 1.79
C ARG A 275 25.96 -10.00 2.36
N LEU A 276 24.78 -9.44 2.64
CA LEU A 276 24.66 -8.12 3.26
C LEU A 276 25.24 -8.13 4.68
N PHE A 277 24.88 -9.12 5.50
CA PHE A 277 25.27 -9.16 6.91
C PHE A 277 26.67 -9.74 7.14
N ALA A 278 27.24 -10.44 6.16
CA ALA A 278 28.65 -10.84 6.12
C ALA A 278 29.57 -9.77 5.49
N SER A 279 29.02 -8.61 5.11
CA SER A 279 29.80 -7.57 4.43
C SER A 279 30.68 -6.78 5.41
N PRO A 280 31.69 -6.02 4.92
CA PRO A 280 32.59 -5.21 5.76
C PRO A 280 31.87 -4.24 6.71
N LEU A 281 30.65 -3.82 6.38
CA LEU A 281 29.82 -3.03 7.28
C LEU A 281 29.61 -3.68 8.65
N TYR A 282 29.54 -5.01 8.72
CA TYR A 282 29.30 -5.78 9.94
C TYR A 282 30.53 -6.54 10.43
N GLN A 283 31.41 -6.98 9.50
CA GLN A 283 32.64 -7.71 9.85
C GLN A 283 33.81 -6.79 10.24
N GLY A 284 33.73 -5.52 9.88
CA GLY A 284 34.83 -4.58 10.01
C GLY A 284 35.27 -4.05 8.65
N HIS A 285 35.58 -2.76 8.60
CA HIS A 285 35.90 -2.03 7.39
C HIS A 285 37.20 -1.24 7.50
N GLY A 286 37.81 -0.96 6.34
CA GLY A 286 38.93 -0.02 6.19
C GLY A 286 38.44 1.43 6.18
N ASP A 287 39.10 2.30 5.42
CA ASP A 287 38.65 3.70 5.30
C ASP A 287 37.30 3.81 4.59
N ALA A 288 37.10 3.00 3.54
CA ALA A 288 35.81 2.90 2.89
C ALA A 288 34.95 1.79 3.52
N ARG A 289 33.67 2.07 3.78
CA ARG A 289 32.74 1.15 4.46
C ARG A 289 32.51 -0.21 3.78
N HIS A 290 32.89 -0.34 2.52
CA HIS A 290 32.69 -1.53 1.69
C HIS A 290 33.98 -2.34 1.48
N GLU A 291 35.10 -1.87 2.02
CA GLU A 291 36.39 -2.54 1.97
C GLU A 291 36.64 -3.19 3.34
N PRO A 292 37.08 -4.45 3.42
CA PRO A 292 37.39 -5.11 4.68
C PRO A 292 38.44 -4.37 5.51
N GLY A 293 38.33 -4.45 6.84
CA GLY A 293 39.32 -3.90 7.78
C GLY A 293 38.92 -4.16 9.23
N ALA A 294 39.67 -3.62 10.19
CA ALA A 294 39.47 -3.91 11.62
C ALA A 294 38.41 -3.02 12.31
N ARG A 295 37.92 -1.95 11.67
CA ARG A 295 37.04 -0.97 12.32
C ARG A 295 35.57 -1.37 12.17
N ILE A 296 34.84 -1.43 13.28
CA ILE A 296 33.37 -1.55 13.26
C ILE A 296 32.75 -0.22 13.68
N THR A 297 32.02 0.42 12.77
CA THR A 297 31.29 1.67 13.06
C THR A 297 29.79 1.38 13.18
N LYS A 298 29.26 1.40 14.42
CA LYS A 298 27.85 1.12 14.74
C LYS A 298 26.95 2.36 14.60
N ASP A 299 26.95 2.98 13.42
CA ASP A 299 26.10 4.15 13.09
C ASP A 299 24.75 3.74 12.46
N ALA A 300 23.98 4.70 11.95
CA ALA A 300 22.71 4.41 11.28
C ALA A 300 22.86 3.43 10.11
N LEU A 301 23.97 3.47 9.37
CA LEU A 301 24.19 2.56 8.24
C LEU A 301 24.29 1.10 8.70
N TYR A 302 24.88 0.86 9.87
CA TYR A 302 24.93 -0.44 10.53
C TYR A 302 23.57 -0.87 11.08
N TRP A 303 22.91 -0.01 11.87
CA TRP A 303 21.73 -0.41 12.64
C TRP A 303 20.42 -0.39 11.87
N ALA A 304 20.20 0.57 10.97
CA ALA A 304 18.91 0.71 10.32
C ALA A 304 18.51 -0.51 9.47
N PRO A 305 19.41 -1.16 8.70
CA PRO A 305 19.07 -2.40 7.98
C PRO A 305 18.72 -3.54 8.94
N LEU A 306 19.42 -3.67 10.07
CA LEU A 306 19.12 -4.65 11.12
C LEU A 306 17.74 -4.41 11.73
N LEU A 307 17.42 -3.16 12.10
CA LEU A 307 16.10 -2.77 12.63
C LEU A 307 14.96 -3.04 11.63
N ALA A 308 15.18 -2.79 10.35
CA ALA A 308 14.19 -3.08 9.30
C ALA A 308 14.04 -4.59 9.05
N GLY A 309 15.13 -5.35 9.12
CA GLY A 309 15.14 -6.80 8.88
C GLY A 309 14.66 -7.62 10.08
N PHE A 310 14.94 -7.22 11.32
CA PHE A 310 14.65 -8.05 12.50
C PHE A 310 13.52 -7.51 13.37
N ASN A 311 13.18 -6.23 13.26
CA ASN A 311 12.04 -5.62 13.97
C ASN A 311 11.01 -4.98 13.02
N GLY A 312 11.26 -5.04 11.71
CA GLY A 312 10.31 -4.57 10.72
C GLY A 312 10.10 -3.07 10.69
N LEU A 313 10.99 -2.22 11.20
CA LEU A 313 10.77 -0.77 11.25
C LEU A 313 10.68 -0.13 9.85
N ARG A 314 9.88 0.94 9.74
CA ARG A 314 9.95 1.85 8.57
C ARG A 314 11.27 2.62 8.59
N LEU A 315 11.71 3.11 7.44
CA LEU A 315 12.98 3.85 7.34
C LEU A 315 13.05 5.04 8.31
N GLU A 316 12.05 5.93 8.31
CA GLU A 316 12.08 7.07 9.25
C GLU A 316 11.94 6.64 10.71
N GLU A 317 11.19 5.56 11.01
CA GLU A 317 11.11 5.01 12.37
C GLU A 317 12.48 4.53 12.83
N ALA A 318 13.20 3.77 11.99
CA ALA A 318 14.53 3.27 12.31
C ALA A 318 15.54 4.41 12.49
N LEU A 319 15.49 5.45 11.65
CA LEU A 319 16.47 6.53 11.69
C LEU A 319 16.24 7.56 12.81
N ARG A 320 15.02 7.64 13.36
CA ARG A 320 14.63 8.69 14.32
C ARG A 320 14.50 8.19 15.76
N ILE A 321 15.05 7.03 16.10
CA ILE A 321 14.89 6.43 17.43
C ILE A 321 15.48 7.36 18.50
N PRO A 322 14.65 7.91 19.41
CA PRO A 322 15.13 8.67 20.56
C PRO A 322 15.93 7.79 21.52
N VAL A 323 16.88 8.37 22.26
CA VAL A 323 17.69 7.59 23.22
C VAL A 323 16.87 6.99 24.37
N ASN A 324 15.73 7.60 24.71
CA ASN A 324 14.81 7.12 25.75
C ASN A 324 13.75 6.15 25.22
N ALA A 325 13.73 5.86 23.92
CA ALA A 325 12.76 4.94 23.32
C ALA A 325 13.15 3.48 23.48
N VAL A 326 14.43 3.18 23.73
CA VAL A 326 14.90 1.83 24.06
C VAL A 326 14.84 1.64 25.56
N MET A 327 14.05 0.68 26.03
CA MET A 327 13.75 0.51 27.45
C MET A 327 13.54 -0.95 27.81
N ASN A 328 13.79 -1.31 29.06
CA ASN A 328 13.48 -2.64 29.58
C ASN A 328 12.09 -2.63 30.22
N ILE A 329 11.20 -3.52 29.77
CA ILE A 329 9.84 -3.69 30.29
C ILE A 329 9.67 -5.15 30.67
N GLY A 330 9.46 -5.43 31.95
CA GLY A 330 9.23 -6.80 32.43
C GLY A 330 10.38 -7.76 32.10
N GLY A 331 11.62 -7.28 32.07
CA GLY A 331 12.80 -8.08 31.72
C GLY A 331 13.14 -8.13 30.23
N ALA A 332 12.23 -7.72 29.35
CA ALA A 332 12.44 -7.68 27.91
C ALA A 332 12.81 -6.28 27.41
N TRP A 333 13.85 -6.18 26.59
CA TRP A 333 14.16 -4.95 25.89
C TRP A 333 13.10 -4.64 24.84
N CYS A 334 12.61 -3.41 24.83
CA CYS A 334 11.55 -2.92 23.99
C CYS A 334 11.94 -1.61 23.31
N LEU A 335 11.31 -1.35 22.17
CA LEU A 335 11.38 -0.08 21.46
C LEU A 335 10.00 0.58 21.43
N ARG A 336 9.95 1.80 21.93
CA ARG A 336 8.77 2.67 21.85
C ARG A 336 8.82 3.52 20.59
N ILE A 337 7.82 3.39 19.74
CA ILE A 337 7.64 4.16 18.51
C ILE A 337 6.47 5.10 18.74
N GLN A 338 6.74 6.41 18.79
CA GLN A 338 5.73 7.43 19.09
C GLN A 338 5.88 8.65 18.18
N ALA A 339 4.82 9.43 18.06
CA ALA A 339 4.93 10.78 17.53
C ALA A 339 5.85 11.60 18.44
N SER A 340 6.57 12.56 17.86
CA SER A 340 7.38 13.50 18.61
C SER A 340 7.00 14.92 18.21
N GLU A 341 7.45 15.93 18.96
CA GLU A 341 7.24 17.34 18.64
C GLU A 341 7.66 17.70 17.19
N THR A 342 8.59 16.94 16.62
CA THR A 342 9.09 17.12 15.24
C THR A 342 8.53 16.11 14.23
N GLN A 343 7.62 15.24 14.67
CA GLN A 343 7.11 14.13 13.87
C GLN A 343 5.67 13.78 14.23
N ARG A 344 4.73 14.13 13.34
CA ARG A 344 3.45 13.42 13.26
C ARG A 344 3.71 12.03 12.67
N LEU A 345 3.30 10.98 13.37
CA LEU A 345 3.24 9.66 12.75
C LEU A 345 2.17 9.64 11.66
N LYS A 346 2.31 8.69 10.74
CA LYS A 346 1.43 8.63 9.56
C LYS A 346 -0.02 8.30 9.93
N THR A 347 -0.22 7.55 11.01
CA THR A 347 -1.52 7.08 11.51
C THR A 347 -1.45 6.92 13.04
N GLU A 348 -2.58 6.93 13.73
CA GLU A 348 -2.66 6.65 15.18
C GLU A 348 -2.11 5.25 15.52
N ALA A 349 -2.43 4.25 14.68
CA ALA A 349 -1.89 2.89 14.76
C ALA A 349 -0.35 2.77 14.59
N SER A 350 0.35 3.88 14.34
CA SER A 350 1.80 3.89 14.29
C SER A 350 2.44 3.99 15.68
N GLU A 351 1.72 4.48 16.69
CA GLU A 351 2.18 4.51 18.08
C GLU A 351 2.13 3.11 18.69
N ARG A 352 3.28 2.61 19.13
CA ARG A 352 3.39 1.25 19.67
C ARG A 352 4.63 1.07 20.51
N THR A 353 4.57 0.12 21.44
CA THR A 353 5.75 -0.42 22.10
C THR A 353 5.91 -1.86 21.66
N VAL A 354 7.07 -2.21 21.11
CA VAL A 354 7.34 -3.55 20.57
C VAL A 354 8.61 -4.11 21.22
N PRO A 355 8.69 -5.43 21.51
CA PRO A 355 9.94 -6.02 21.94
C PRO A 355 11.04 -5.82 20.89
N LEU A 356 12.30 -5.81 21.32
CA LEU A 356 13.44 -5.94 20.42
C LEU A 356 13.66 -7.42 20.09
N HIS A 357 14.01 -7.68 18.84
CA HIS A 357 14.43 -9.01 18.44
C HIS A 357 15.70 -9.40 19.21
N PRO A 358 15.82 -10.64 19.73
CA PRO A 358 16.95 -11.06 20.57
C PRO A 358 18.32 -10.74 19.96
N LEU A 359 18.51 -11.00 18.67
CA LEU A 359 19.74 -10.65 17.95
C LEU A 359 20.13 -9.16 18.04
N LEU A 360 19.18 -8.22 18.06
CA LEU A 360 19.50 -6.80 18.21
C LEU A 360 19.98 -6.48 19.64
N VAL A 361 19.45 -7.20 20.62
CA VAL A 361 19.89 -7.12 22.02
C VAL A 361 21.32 -7.68 22.10
N ASP A 362 21.55 -8.88 21.56
CA ASP A 362 22.87 -9.54 21.53
C ASP A 362 23.95 -8.68 20.85
N LEU A 363 23.59 -7.97 19.77
CA LEU A 363 24.50 -7.05 19.06
C LEU A 363 24.79 -5.74 19.81
N GLY A 364 24.10 -5.50 20.91
CA GLY A 364 24.34 -4.38 21.80
C GLY A 364 23.55 -3.10 21.47
N LEU A 365 22.33 -3.21 20.92
CA LEU A 365 21.50 -2.03 20.62
C LEU A 365 21.11 -1.25 21.90
N PRO A 366 20.70 -1.88 23.01
CA PRO A 366 20.45 -1.17 24.26
C PRO A 366 21.67 -0.40 24.77
N GLU A 367 22.86 -0.99 24.69
CA GLU A 367 24.14 -0.41 25.09
C GLU A 367 24.49 0.77 24.20
N HIS A 368 24.25 0.66 22.89
CA HIS A 368 24.41 1.77 21.95
C HIS A 368 23.51 2.95 22.33
N ALA A 369 22.23 2.70 22.62
CA ALA A 369 21.30 3.73 23.05
C ALA A 369 21.72 4.39 24.38
N ALA A 370 22.15 3.60 25.35
CA ALA A 370 22.66 4.07 26.63
C ALA A 370 23.93 4.93 26.46
N ALA A 371 24.86 4.51 25.59
CA ALA A 371 26.07 5.27 25.28
C ALA A 371 25.75 6.63 24.62
N MET A 372 24.78 6.67 23.70
CA MET A 372 24.34 7.93 23.08
C MET A 372 23.69 8.86 24.10
N ARG A 373 22.88 8.32 25.02
CA ARG A 373 22.30 9.07 26.14
C ARG A 373 23.38 9.64 27.06
N ALA A 374 24.38 8.84 27.43
CA ALA A 374 25.47 9.27 28.30
C ALA A 374 26.30 10.40 27.67
N ARG A 375 26.40 10.43 26.33
CA ARG A 375 27.03 11.52 25.56
C ARG A 375 26.14 12.76 25.36
N GLY A 376 24.93 12.77 25.92
CA GLY A 376 24.00 13.90 25.83
C GLY A 376 23.26 14.01 24.50
N HIS A 377 23.29 12.98 23.64
CA HIS A 377 22.52 12.98 22.40
C HIS A 377 21.04 12.70 22.67
N LYS A 378 20.16 13.27 21.82
CA LYS A 378 18.71 13.07 21.91
C LYS A 378 18.22 11.84 21.12
N ALA A 379 18.98 11.41 20.12
CA ALA A 379 18.68 10.26 19.28
C ALA A 379 19.86 9.29 19.24
N ILE A 380 19.60 8.03 18.93
CA ILE A 380 20.66 7.01 18.87
C ILE A 380 21.54 7.14 17.62
N PHE A 381 21.13 7.96 16.65
CA PHE A 381 21.88 8.28 15.42
C PHE A 381 22.09 9.80 15.27
N PRO A 382 22.93 10.42 16.12
CA PRO A 382 23.16 11.87 16.14
C PRO A 382 23.89 12.40 14.89
N GLU A 383 24.48 11.53 14.07
CA GLU A 383 25.20 11.86 12.83
C GLU A 383 24.25 12.19 11.67
N LEU A 384 22.99 11.77 11.74
CA LEU A 384 22.04 11.97 10.65
C LEU A 384 21.62 13.43 10.53
N ARG A 385 21.44 13.89 9.30
CA ARG A 385 20.90 15.22 8.98
C ARG A 385 19.74 15.07 8.01
N PRO A 386 18.63 15.79 8.22
CA PRO A 386 17.51 15.74 7.31
C PRO A 386 17.87 16.40 5.98
N GLY A 387 17.17 16.02 4.91
CA GLY A 387 17.36 16.66 3.63
C GLY A 387 16.28 16.33 2.61
N GLY A 388 16.47 16.89 1.41
CA GLY A 388 15.53 16.77 0.31
C GLY A 388 14.26 17.61 0.51
N PRO A 389 13.32 17.54 -0.44
CA PRO A 389 12.11 18.39 -0.43
C PRO A 389 11.19 18.15 0.78
N ASP A 390 11.24 16.93 1.33
CA ASP A 390 10.43 16.54 2.48
C ASP A 390 11.18 16.70 3.83
N ASN A 391 12.43 17.19 3.81
CA ASN A 391 13.29 17.36 5.00
C ASN A 391 13.35 16.11 5.90
N THR A 392 13.66 14.95 5.30
CA THR A 392 13.64 13.62 5.96
C THR A 392 15.04 13.09 6.22
N LEU A 393 15.23 12.25 7.26
CA LEU A 393 16.54 11.63 7.53
C LEU A 393 16.87 10.56 6.49
N GLY A 394 15.84 9.90 5.96
CA GLY A 394 15.95 8.86 4.94
C GLY A 394 16.47 9.35 3.59
N TYR A 395 16.46 10.66 3.31
CA TYR A 395 16.87 11.21 2.01
C TYR A 395 18.34 10.91 1.68
N GLN A 396 19.26 11.26 2.59
CA GLN A 396 20.69 10.98 2.39
C GLN A 396 21.01 9.52 2.68
N PHE A 397 20.42 8.96 3.74
CA PHE A 397 20.60 7.55 4.10
C PHE A 397 20.32 6.61 2.93
N SER A 398 19.20 6.80 2.22
CA SER A 398 18.82 5.94 1.09
C SER A 398 19.85 5.96 -0.04
N LYS A 399 20.51 7.10 -0.27
CA LYS A 399 21.58 7.23 -1.27
C LYS A 399 22.85 6.52 -0.81
N VAL A 400 23.25 6.72 0.44
CA VAL A 400 24.43 6.08 1.03
C VAL A 400 24.26 4.57 1.05
N PHE A 401 23.14 4.06 1.57
CA PHE A 401 22.84 2.63 1.59
C PHE A 401 22.69 2.04 0.18
N GLY A 402 22.08 2.78 -0.75
CA GLY A 402 22.00 2.37 -2.16
C GLY A 402 23.39 2.26 -2.82
N SER A 403 24.27 3.23 -2.57
CA SER A 403 25.66 3.22 -3.05
C SER A 403 26.46 2.07 -2.43
N TYR A 404 26.30 1.86 -1.13
CA TYR A 404 26.94 0.75 -0.41
C TYR A 404 26.57 -0.60 -1.03
N ARG A 405 25.27 -0.88 -1.19
CA ARG A 405 24.78 -2.12 -1.82
C ARG A 405 25.34 -2.33 -3.21
N LYS A 406 25.43 -1.28 -4.03
CA LYS A 406 26.06 -1.36 -5.36
C LYS A 406 27.50 -1.81 -5.28
N ARG A 407 28.28 -1.23 -4.36
CA ARG A 407 29.71 -1.54 -4.19
C ARG A 407 29.97 -2.96 -3.71
N ILE A 408 29.06 -3.55 -2.92
CA ILE A 408 29.14 -4.95 -2.49
C ILE A 408 28.42 -5.94 -3.44
N GLY A 409 28.02 -5.48 -4.62
CA GLY A 409 27.41 -6.34 -5.65
C GLY A 409 25.97 -6.79 -5.34
N LEU A 410 25.19 -5.97 -4.62
CA LEU A 410 23.78 -6.19 -4.26
C LEU A 410 22.84 -5.13 -4.88
N ASP A 411 23.07 -4.79 -6.16
CA ASP A 411 22.23 -3.85 -6.93
C ASP A 411 21.09 -4.55 -7.67
N HIS A 412 20.20 -5.19 -6.91
CA HIS A 412 19.02 -5.84 -7.49
C HIS A 412 17.82 -4.88 -7.56
N PRO A 413 17.13 -4.78 -8.73
CA PRO A 413 15.90 -4.01 -8.84
C PRO A 413 14.87 -4.43 -7.80
N GLY A 414 14.30 -3.47 -7.06
CA GLY A 414 13.23 -3.75 -6.09
C GLY A 414 13.71 -4.21 -4.70
N ARG A 415 15.00 -4.47 -4.49
CA ARG A 415 15.59 -4.78 -3.17
C ARG A 415 16.18 -3.52 -2.51
N ASP A 416 15.34 -2.51 -2.31
CA ASP A 416 15.71 -1.29 -1.58
C ASP A 416 15.62 -1.48 -0.05
N PHE A 417 15.88 -0.44 0.75
CA PHE A 417 15.73 -0.53 2.20
C PHE A 417 14.34 -1.04 2.65
N HIS A 418 13.27 -0.62 1.97
CA HIS A 418 11.91 -1.01 2.33
C HIS A 418 11.61 -2.48 2.02
N ALA A 419 12.41 -3.11 1.15
CA ALA A 419 12.34 -4.54 0.94
C ALA A 419 12.77 -5.34 2.18
N LEU A 420 13.65 -4.82 3.06
CA LEU A 420 14.03 -5.49 4.31
C LEU A 420 12.81 -5.67 5.22
N ARG A 421 12.05 -4.59 5.44
CA ARG A 421 10.78 -4.65 6.18
C ARG A 421 9.75 -5.56 5.52
N LYS A 422 9.69 -5.59 4.18
CA LYS A 422 8.82 -6.55 3.48
C LYS A 422 9.25 -7.99 3.77
N THR A 423 10.55 -8.24 3.82
CA THR A 423 11.14 -9.55 4.11
C THR A 423 10.79 -9.99 5.53
N PHE A 424 10.91 -9.09 6.52
CA PHE A 424 10.42 -9.30 7.89
C PHE A 424 8.92 -9.64 7.94
N ASN A 425 8.08 -8.89 7.22
CA ASN A 425 6.64 -9.20 7.19
C ASN A 425 6.37 -10.58 6.57
N THR A 426 7.10 -10.95 5.52
CA THR A 426 6.97 -12.25 4.86
C THR A 426 7.49 -13.40 5.73
N SER A 427 8.57 -13.22 6.51
CA SER A 427 9.08 -14.26 7.40
C SER A 427 8.06 -14.59 8.50
N ILE A 428 7.45 -13.58 9.13
CA ILE A 428 6.37 -13.79 10.11
C ILE A 428 5.14 -14.44 9.45
N GLN A 429 4.75 -13.99 8.26
CA GLN A 429 3.58 -14.55 7.57
C GLN A 429 3.74 -16.03 7.25
N ARG A 430 4.95 -16.49 6.92
CA ARG A 430 5.27 -17.91 6.69
C ARG A 430 5.14 -18.78 7.94
N LYS A 431 5.11 -18.17 9.13
CA LYS A 431 4.96 -18.87 10.41
C LYS A 431 3.50 -19.01 10.83
N HIS A 432 2.56 -18.53 10.01
CA HIS A 432 1.11 -18.66 10.22
C HIS A 432 0.62 -18.12 11.58
N ARG A 433 1.33 -17.16 12.18
CA ARG A 433 0.87 -16.42 13.37
C ARG A 433 -0.28 -15.47 13.02
N SER A 434 -0.97 -14.98 14.05
CA SER A 434 -2.09 -14.06 13.88
C SER A 434 -1.67 -12.78 13.13
N ASP A 435 -2.52 -12.39 12.18
CA ASP A 435 -2.39 -11.11 11.47
C ASP A 435 -2.46 -9.91 12.44
N ALA A 436 -3.09 -10.09 13.61
CA ALA A 436 -3.17 -9.12 14.69
C ALA A 436 -1.79 -8.66 15.21
N GLY A 437 -1.02 -9.58 15.78
CA GLY A 437 0.32 -9.25 16.31
C GLY A 437 1.26 -8.75 15.22
N ARG A 438 1.20 -9.34 14.02
CA ARG A 438 2.03 -8.94 12.86
C ARG A 438 1.79 -7.49 12.45
N HIS A 439 0.52 -7.10 12.27
CA HIS A 439 0.16 -5.74 11.89
C HIS A 439 0.47 -4.74 13.02
N TYR A 440 0.30 -5.13 14.29
CA TYR A 440 0.71 -4.30 15.43
C TYR A 440 2.22 -4.03 15.40
N LEU A 441 3.06 -5.07 15.25
CA LEU A 441 4.52 -4.92 15.11
C LEU A 441 4.91 -3.97 13.97
N LEU A 442 4.18 -4.06 12.86
CA LEU A 442 4.37 -3.20 11.70
C LEU A 442 3.73 -1.81 11.87
N GLY A 443 2.87 -1.57 12.85
CA GLY A 443 2.07 -0.35 12.95
C GLY A 443 1.21 -0.14 11.70
N HIS A 444 0.54 -1.20 11.26
CA HIS A 444 -0.51 -1.14 10.25
C HIS A 444 -1.86 -0.99 10.94
N GLU A 445 -2.75 -0.17 10.39
CA GLU A 445 -4.14 -0.12 10.84
C GLU A 445 -4.80 -1.50 10.64
N HIS A 446 -5.50 -1.97 11.67
CA HIS A 446 -6.37 -3.13 11.56
C HIS A 446 -7.75 -2.69 11.10
N GLY A 447 -8.25 -3.33 10.06
CA GLY A 447 -9.66 -3.22 9.73
C GLY A 447 -10.47 -4.16 10.63
N GLY A 448 -11.47 -3.63 11.33
CA GLY A 448 -12.49 -4.41 12.01
C GLY A 448 -13.00 -3.74 13.28
N VAL A 449 -14.32 -3.57 13.37
CA VAL A 449 -15.05 -2.93 14.49
C VAL A 449 -14.66 -3.49 15.87
N ASN A 450 -14.33 -4.79 15.94
CA ASN A 450 -13.91 -5.43 17.20
C ASN A 450 -12.51 -4.99 17.68
N TYR A 451 -11.56 -4.75 16.78
CA TYR A 451 -10.22 -4.29 17.16
C TYR A 451 -10.21 -2.80 17.53
N GLU A 452 -11.04 -2.01 16.86
CA GLU A 452 -11.16 -0.57 17.10
C GLU A 452 -11.79 -0.25 18.47
N HIS A 453 -12.64 -1.13 19.01
CA HIS A 453 -13.39 -0.86 20.24
C HIS A 453 -13.12 -1.80 21.42
N TYR A 454 -12.53 -2.99 21.21
CA TYR A 454 -12.40 -4.01 22.28
C TYR A 454 -10.98 -4.53 22.52
N PHE A 455 -9.99 -4.16 21.71
CA PHE A 455 -8.62 -4.63 21.89
C PHE A 455 -7.75 -3.59 22.62
N SER A 456 -7.33 -3.91 23.85
CA SER A 456 -6.53 -3.02 24.71
C SER A 456 -5.04 -2.98 24.38
N GLY A 457 -4.60 -3.67 23.33
CA GLY A 457 -3.19 -3.79 22.95
C GLY A 457 -2.61 -5.18 23.21
N PHE A 458 -1.37 -5.37 22.77
CA PHE A 458 -0.59 -6.58 23.04
C PHE A 458 0.36 -6.35 24.20
N GLU A 459 0.49 -7.35 25.07
CA GLU A 459 1.59 -7.38 26.03
C GLU A 459 2.90 -7.72 25.32
N VAL A 460 4.03 -7.35 25.93
CA VAL A 460 5.37 -7.63 25.36
C VAL A 460 5.56 -9.14 25.15
N ALA A 461 5.07 -9.96 26.08
CA ALA A 461 5.13 -11.41 26.02
C ALA A 461 4.34 -12.00 24.83
N ASP A 462 3.25 -11.34 24.40
CA ASP A 462 2.46 -11.80 23.25
C ASP A 462 3.21 -11.60 21.93
N LEU A 463 4.08 -10.57 21.87
CA LEU A 463 4.78 -10.14 20.66
C LEU A 463 6.15 -10.79 20.50
N LEU A 464 6.83 -11.13 21.59
CA LEU A 464 8.19 -11.67 21.54
C LEU A 464 8.31 -12.94 20.66
N PRO A 465 7.38 -13.93 20.73
CA PRO A 465 7.45 -15.11 19.87
C PRO A 465 7.39 -14.80 18.37
N TYR A 466 6.77 -13.68 17.96
CA TYR A 466 6.75 -13.26 16.56
C TYR A 466 8.14 -12.84 16.08
N LEU A 467 8.93 -12.21 16.97
CA LEU A 467 10.28 -11.78 16.65
C LEU A 467 11.25 -12.94 16.71
N GLU A 468 11.14 -13.81 17.72
CA GLU A 468 11.95 -15.02 17.82
C GLU A 468 11.82 -15.89 16.58
N ASP A 469 10.62 -16.01 16.01
CA ASP A 469 10.39 -16.74 14.77
C ASP A 469 11.09 -16.17 13.52
N VAL A 470 11.57 -14.93 13.58
CA VAL A 470 12.27 -14.27 12.46
C VAL A 470 13.69 -14.81 12.35
N HIS A 471 13.79 -15.91 11.63
CA HIS A 471 15.04 -16.47 11.18
C HIS A 471 15.11 -16.46 9.66
N TYR A 472 16.20 -15.93 9.14
CA TYR A 472 16.54 -16.00 7.72
C TYR A 472 17.41 -17.24 7.49
N ALA A 473 17.21 -17.93 6.36
CA ALA A 473 18.01 -19.11 6.07
C ALA A 473 19.48 -18.74 5.81
N GLY A 474 20.36 -19.75 5.84
CA GLY A 474 21.79 -19.51 5.90
C GLY A 474 22.23 -18.99 7.27
N ASP A 475 23.52 -18.92 7.49
CA ASP A 475 24.07 -18.61 8.81
C ASP A 475 24.14 -17.09 9.04
N VAL A 476 23.02 -16.36 8.85
CA VAL A 476 22.96 -14.89 9.06
C VAL A 476 23.35 -14.52 10.50
N ARG A 477 22.98 -15.37 11.47
CA ARG A 477 23.41 -15.19 12.86
C ARG A 477 24.92 -15.38 13.00
N ARG A 478 25.54 -16.41 12.43
CA ARG A 478 27.02 -16.51 12.40
C ARG A 478 27.65 -15.35 11.64
N ALA A 479 27.06 -14.94 10.53
CA ALA A 479 27.55 -13.79 9.77
C ALA A 479 27.48 -12.51 10.60
N LEU A 480 26.61 -12.39 11.60
CA LEU A 480 26.58 -11.24 12.51
C LEU A 480 27.34 -11.47 13.82
N ALA A 481 27.58 -12.73 14.18
CA ALA A 481 28.44 -13.11 15.29
C ALA A 481 29.87 -12.77 14.91
N ILE A 482 30.31 -11.59 15.35
CA ILE A 482 31.72 -11.23 15.40
C ILE A 482 32.43 -12.42 16.03
N THR A 483 33.31 -13.09 15.29
CA THR A 483 34.26 -14.05 15.87
C THR A 483 34.96 -13.35 17.02
N GLU A 484 34.61 -13.73 18.25
CA GLU A 484 35.36 -13.34 19.43
C GLU A 484 36.80 -13.79 19.19
N GLY A 485 37.67 -12.82 18.95
CA GLY A 485 39.09 -13.06 18.76
C GLY A 485 39.67 -13.59 20.07
N SER A 486 40.17 -14.83 20.00
CA SER A 486 41.38 -15.30 20.68
C SER A 486 41.74 -14.57 21.98
N GLU A 487 41.40 -15.19 23.11
CA GLU A 487 42.12 -14.97 24.36
C GLU A 487 43.62 -15.21 24.11
N GLU A 488 44.40 -14.13 24.06
CA GLU A 488 45.84 -14.22 24.22
C GLU A 488 46.11 -14.65 25.67
N GLY A 489 46.52 -15.91 25.81
CA GLY A 489 47.04 -16.45 27.06
C GLY A 489 48.22 -15.64 27.55
N HIS A 490 47.96 -14.76 28.52
CA HIS A 490 48.97 -14.33 29.47
C HIS A 490 49.20 -15.45 30.49
N SER A 491 50.06 -16.40 30.11
CA SER A 491 50.78 -17.24 31.05
C SER A 491 52.25 -16.83 30.98
N GLY A 492 52.67 -16.07 31.99
CA GLY A 492 54.04 -15.60 32.20
C GLY A 492 54.24 -15.40 33.70
N GLY A 493 54.53 -16.50 34.37
CA GLY A 493 54.89 -16.63 35.79
C GLY A 493 55.46 -18.01 36.01
#